data_AF-A0A7L0N1Y3-F1
#
_entry.id   AF-A0A7L0N1Y3-F1
#
_cell.length_a   1.000
_cell.length_b   1.000
_cell.length_c   1.000
_cell.angle_alpha   90.00
_cell.angle_beta   90.00
_cell.angle_gamma   90.00
#
_symmetry.space_group_name_H-M   'P 1'
#
loop_
_entity.id
_entity.type
_entity.pdbx_description
1 polymer ?
#
loop_
_entity_poly.entity_id
_entity_poly.type
_entity_poly.pdbx_seq_one_letter_code
_entity_poly.pdbx_strand_id
1 'polypeptide(L)'
;FAPTIGIDPEKESELLWLARECLVAPLPADWKPCQDTTGDVYYFNFRSGQSTWEHPCDEYYRQLVTKEREKLLAQGGLRKEKKDKKEKKQKK
;
A
#
# COMPACT_ATOMS: atom_id res chain seq x y z
N PHE A 1 -10.02 -7.61 -4.51
CA PHE A 1 -9.39 -6.62 -3.62
C PHE A 1 -7.89 -6.46 -3.87
N ALA A 2 -7.06 -7.50 -3.93
CA ALA A 2 -5.64 -7.35 -4.36
C ALA A 2 -5.47 -6.66 -5.74
N PRO A 3 -6.19 -7.04 -6.82
CA PRO A 3 -6.10 -6.33 -8.10
C PRO A 3 -6.72 -4.92 -8.06
N THR A 4 -7.59 -4.62 -7.09
CA THR A 4 -8.26 -3.30 -6.96
C THR A 4 -7.23 -2.20 -6.66
N ILE A 5 -6.25 -2.51 -5.83
CA ILE A 5 -5.11 -1.62 -5.50
C ILE A 5 -3.88 -1.86 -6.39
N GLY A 6 -4.00 -2.72 -7.41
CA GLY A 6 -2.94 -3.02 -8.38
C GLY A 6 -1.83 -3.94 -7.87
N ILE A 7 -2.10 -4.81 -6.88
CA ILE A 7 -1.15 -5.82 -6.40
C ILE A 7 -1.33 -7.12 -7.18
N ASP A 8 -0.24 -7.63 -7.74
CA ASP A 8 -0.20 -8.96 -8.35
C ASP A 8 0.04 -10.04 -7.27
N PRO A 9 -0.93 -10.94 -6.98
CA PRO A 9 -0.82 -11.93 -5.90
C PRO A 9 0.35 -12.91 -6.07
N GLU A 10 0.77 -13.17 -7.32
CA GLU A 10 1.86 -14.11 -7.62
C GLU A 10 3.25 -13.46 -7.59
N LYS A 11 3.36 -12.19 -8.00
CA LYS A 11 4.64 -11.46 -8.04
C LYS A 11 4.95 -10.71 -6.75
N GLU A 12 3.91 -10.26 -6.06
CA GLU A 12 4.01 -9.33 -4.94
C GLU A 12 3.30 -9.93 -3.71
N SER A 13 3.64 -11.19 -3.41
CA SER A 13 3.16 -11.88 -2.21
C SER A 13 3.57 -11.19 -0.91
N GLU A 14 4.68 -10.45 -0.91
CA GLU A 14 5.09 -9.54 0.17
C GLU A 14 4.20 -8.29 0.30
N LEU A 15 3.32 -7.99 -0.66
CA LEU A 15 2.36 -6.88 -0.60
C LEU A 15 0.92 -7.37 -0.35
N LEU A 16 0.66 -8.68 -0.42
CA LEU A 16 -0.68 -9.25 -0.16
C LEU A 16 -1.24 -8.91 1.23
N TRP A 17 -0.37 -8.72 2.23
CA TRP A 17 -0.82 -8.28 3.56
C TRP A 17 -1.48 -6.89 3.50
N LEU A 18 -1.02 -5.99 2.60
CA LEU A 18 -1.66 -4.69 2.37
C LEU A 18 -3.08 -4.86 1.80
N ALA A 19 -3.28 -5.77 0.84
CA ALA A 19 -4.61 -6.05 0.29
C ALA A 19 -5.57 -6.62 1.35
N ARG A 20 -5.06 -7.50 2.21
CA ARG A 20 -5.82 -8.08 3.33
C ARG A 20 -6.16 -7.00 4.37
N GLU A 21 -5.21 -6.12 4.66
CA GLU A 21 -5.40 -5.04 5.61
C GLU A 21 -6.36 -4.00 5.05
N CYS A 22 -6.29 -3.64 3.77
CA CYS A 22 -7.21 -2.75 3.08
C CYS A 22 -8.70 -3.21 3.16
N LEU A 23 -8.90 -4.53 3.18
CA LEU A 23 -10.22 -5.17 3.35
C LEU A 23 -10.78 -5.10 4.78
N VAL A 24 -9.89 -5.02 5.77
CA VAL A 24 -10.23 -5.14 7.20
C VAL A 24 -9.97 -3.84 7.96
N ALA A 25 -9.22 -2.92 7.36
CA ALA A 25 -8.74 -1.71 8.00
C ALA A 25 -9.92 -0.76 8.18
N PRO A 26 -10.15 -0.28 9.42
CA PRO A 26 -11.07 0.81 9.63
C PRO A 26 -10.58 2.03 8.85
N LEU A 27 -11.52 2.86 8.38
CA LEU A 27 -11.17 4.12 7.74
C LEU A 27 -10.15 4.87 8.59
N PRO A 28 -9.09 5.46 7.98
CA PRO A 28 -8.12 6.21 8.75
C PRO A 28 -8.86 7.32 9.49
N ALA A 29 -8.43 7.61 10.72
CA ALA A 29 -9.10 8.59 11.57
C ALA A 29 -9.28 9.95 10.88
N ASP A 30 -8.41 10.26 9.91
CA ASP A 30 -8.37 11.47 9.09
C ASP A 30 -9.47 11.56 8.01
N TRP A 31 -10.23 10.49 7.77
CA TRP A 31 -11.29 10.44 6.78
C TRP A 31 -12.66 10.33 7.45
N LYS A 32 -13.61 11.10 6.94
CA LYS A 32 -15.02 11.04 7.37
C LYS A 32 -15.95 10.86 6.18
N PRO A 33 -16.96 9.98 6.29
CA PRO A 33 -18.06 9.97 5.33
C PRO A 33 -18.86 11.26 5.52
N CYS A 34 -18.99 12.02 4.45
CA CYS A 34 -19.81 13.21 4.35
C CYS A 34 -20.88 12.95 3.30
N GLN A 35 -22.08 13.46 3.53
CA GLN A 35 -23.14 13.42 2.53
C GLN A 35 -23.15 14.74 1.77
N ASP A 36 -23.20 14.68 0.45
CA ASP A 36 -23.39 15.84 -0.40
C ASP A 36 -24.85 16.29 -0.41
N THR A 37 -25.11 17.50 -0.91
CA THR A 37 -26.46 18.04 -1.18
C THR A 37 -27.35 17.14 -2.04
N THR A 38 -26.76 16.30 -2.89
CA THR A 38 -27.49 15.32 -3.72
C THR A 38 -27.93 14.07 -2.94
N GLY A 39 -27.37 13.86 -1.74
CA GLY A 39 -27.60 12.67 -0.93
C GLY A 39 -26.53 11.58 -1.10
N ASP A 40 -25.56 11.77 -1.99
CA ASP A 40 -24.44 10.87 -2.18
C ASP A 40 -23.42 10.96 -1.04
N VAL A 41 -22.90 9.81 -0.61
CA VAL A 41 -21.86 9.74 0.42
C VAL A 41 -20.49 9.76 -0.24
N TYR A 42 -19.69 10.76 0.12
CA TYR A 42 -18.28 10.87 -0.26
C TYR A 42 -17.40 10.86 0.98
N TYR A 43 -16.12 10.51 0.82
CA TYR A 43 -15.16 10.51 1.90
C TYR A 43 -14.33 11.79 1.84
N PHE A 44 -14.34 12.55 2.94
CA PHE A 44 -13.54 13.77 3.08
C PHE A 44 -12.39 13.56 4.04
N ASN A 45 -11.18 13.89 3.59
CA ASN A 45 -9.98 13.90 4.40
C ASN A 45 -9.83 15.27 5.06
N PHE A 46 -10.03 15.35 6.38
CA PHE A 46 -9.89 16.63 7.09
C PHE A 46 -8.43 17.02 7.35
N ARG A 47 -7.48 16.10 7.16
CA ARG A 47 -6.05 16.35 7.34
C ARG A 47 -5.42 16.99 6.10
N SER A 48 -5.74 16.49 4.90
CA SER A 48 -5.22 17.00 3.62
C SER A 48 -6.19 17.93 2.88
N GLY A 49 -7.47 17.93 3.25
CA GLY A 49 -8.52 18.64 2.51
C GLY A 49 -8.95 17.95 1.21
N GLN A 50 -8.56 16.69 0.99
CA GLN A 50 -8.96 15.92 -0.19
C GLN A 50 -10.37 15.32 -0.01
N SER A 51 -11.15 15.31 -1.09
CA SER A 51 -12.42 14.58 -1.17
C SER A 51 -12.27 13.45 -2.19
N THR A 52 -12.84 12.30 -1.91
CA THR A 52 -12.91 11.18 -2.85
C THR A 52 -14.25 10.48 -2.74
N TRP A 53 -14.71 9.99 -3.88
CA TRP A 53 -15.94 9.20 -4.02
C TRP A 53 -15.67 7.72 -3.78
N GLU A 54 -14.40 7.32 -3.82
CA GLU A 54 -13.95 5.94 -3.60
C GLU A 54 -13.47 5.76 -2.15
N HIS A 55 -13.30 4.52 -1.72
CA HIS A 55 -12.86 4.27 -0.36
C HIS A 55 -11.41 4.72 -0.19
N PRO A 56 -11.08 5.58 0.80
CA PRO A 56 -9.75 6.19 0.90
C PRO A 56 -8.62 5.19 1.19
N CYS A 57 -8.96 3.98 1.64
CA CYS A 57 -7.98 2.90 1.69
C CYS A 57 -7.47 2.54 0.29
N ASP A 58 -8.29 2.50 -0.76
CA ASP A 58 -7.82 2.10 -2.09
C ASP A 58 -6.67 2.99 -2.58
N GLU A 59 -6.82 4.32 -2.49
CA GLU A 59 -5.74 5.26 -2.83
C GLU A 59 -4.53 5.14 -1.91
N TYR A 60 -4.76 5.08 -0.60
CA TYR A 60 -3.69 4.99 0.40
C TYR A 60 -2.83 3.72 0.20
N TYR A 61 -3.48 2.58 0.00
CA TYR A 61 -2.81 1.31 -0.22
C TYR A 61 -2.15 1.24 -1.59
N ARG A 62 -2.73 1.85 -2.64
CA ARG A 62 -2.07 1.97 -3.95
C ARG A 62 -0.76 2.78 -3.87
N GLN A 63 -0.75 3.85 -3.08
CA GLN A 63 0.49 4.61 -2.82
C GLN A 63 1.50 3.84 -1.97
N LEU A 64 1.03 3.11 -0.94
CA LEU A 64 1.89 2.22 -0.13
C LEU A 64 2.49 1.09 -0.97
N VAL A 65 1.72 0.48 -1.85
CA VAL A 65 2.18 -0.56 -2.79
C VAL A 65 3.27 0.02 -3.69
N THR A 66 3.06 1.22 -4.23
CA THR A 66 4.08 1.89 -5.05
C THR A 66 5.36 2.13 -4.25
N LYS A 67 5.25 2.68 -3.03
CA LYS A 67 6.40 2.94 -2.14
C LYS A 67 7.11 1.66 -1.72
N GLU A 68 6.39 0.64 -1.31
CA GLU A 68 6.99 -0.62 -0.84
C GLU A 68 7.58 -1.40 -2.02
N ARG A 69 6.99 -1.30 -3.22
CA ARG A 69 7.58 -1.82 -4.46
C ARG A 69 8.87 -1.10 -4.83
N GLU A 70 8.90 0.23 -4.80
CA GLU A 70 10.15 1.00 -4.99
C GLU A 70 11.20 0.64 -3.94
N LYS A 71 10.78 0.48 -2.70
CA LYS A 71 11.65 0.08 -1.60
C LYS A 71 12.12 -1.37 -1.71
N LEU A 72 11.32 -2.30 -2.21
CA LEU A 72 11.71 -3.69 -2.50
C LEU A 72 12.63 -3.77 -3.71
N LEU A 73 12.46 -2.91 -4.72
CA LEU A 73 13.41 -2.76 -5.81
C LEU A 73 14.75 -2.21 -5.29
N ALA A 74 14.72 -1.18 -4.44
CA ALA A 74 15.90 -0.61 -3.80
C ALA A 74 16.57 -1.58 -2.80
N GLN A 75 15.80 -2.28 -1.97
CA GLN A 75 16.27 -3.29 -1.01
C GLN A 75 16.62 -4.62 -1.68
N GLY A 76 16.07 -4.94 -2.85
CA GLY A 76 16.44 -6.10 -3.64
C GLY A 76 17.90 -6.03 -4.08
N GLY A 77 18.41 -4.82 -4.34
CA GLY A 77 19.84 -4.55 -4.46
C GLY A 77 20.61 -4.82 -3.16
N LEU A 78 20.09 -4.35 -2.02
CA LEU A 78 20.74 -4.49 -0.71
C LEU A 78 20.72 -5.94 -0.15
N ARG A 79 19.65 -6.71 -0.39
CA ARG A 79 19.51 -8.12 0.02
C ARG A 79 20.39 -9.02 -0.83
N LYS A 80 20.54 -8.73 -2.13
CA LYS A 80 21.47 -9.47 -3.00
C LYS A 80 22.93 -9.18 -2.63
N GLU A 81 23.26 -7.93 -2.28
CA GLU A 81 24.59 -7.57 -1.80
C GLU A 81 24.90 -8.18 -0.40
N LYS A 82 23.93 -8.22 0.53
CA LYS A 82 24.13 -8.89 1.82
C LYS A 82 24.23 -10.42 1.70
N LYS A 83 23.58 -11.05 0.72
CA LYS A 83 23.72 -12.49 0.44
C LYS A 83 25.09 -12.80 -0.18
N ASP A 84 25.54 -12.01 -1.15
CA ASP A 84 26.84 -12.15 -1.82
C ASP A 84 28.02 -11.95 -0.85
N LYS A 85 27.92 -10.94 0.04
CA LYS A 85 28.94 -10.65 1.05
C LYS A 85 29.04 -11.71 2.15
N LYS A 86 27.95 -12.46 2.42
CA LYS A 86 27.94 -13.57 3.38
C LYS A 86 28.57 -14.83 2.79
N GLU A 87 28.37 -15.10 1.50
CA GLU A 87 28.96 -16.25 0.80
C GLU A 87 30.48 -16.11 0.63
N LYS A 88 30.98 -14.90 0.33
CA LYS A 88 32.42 -14.66 0.13
C LYS A 88 33.26 -14.76 1.42
N LYS A 89 32.62 -14.67 2.60
CA LYS A 89 33.30 -14.76 3.91
C LYS A 89 33.37 -16.19 4.45
N GLN A 90 32.66 -17.14 3.83
CA GLN A 90 32.61 -18.54 4.29
C GLN A 90 33.59 -19.47 3.55
N LYS A 91 34.32 -18.95 2.54
CA LYS A 91 35.27 -19.70 1.71
C LYS A 91 36.72 -19.23 1.91
N LYS A 92 37.07 -18.74 3.10
CA LYS A 92 38.42 -18.33 3.46
C LYS A 92 38.82 -18.90 4.82
#